data_AF-A0A7J4UME0-F1
#
_entry.id   AF-A0A7J4UME0-F1
#
_cell.length_a   1.000
_cell.length_b   1.000
_cell.length_c   1.000
_cell.angle_alpha   90.00
_cell.angle_beta   90.00
_cell.angle_gamma   90.00
#
_symmetry.space_group_name_H-M   'P 1'
#
loop_
_entity.id
_entity.type
_entity.pdbx_description
1 polymer ?
#
loop_
_entity_poly.entity_id
_entity_poly.type
_entity_poly.pdbx_seq_one_letter_code
_entity_poly.pdbx_strand_id
1 'polypeptide(L)'
;MASRGKDAYDKHFAGLGEIKTTVKLGSGTITETIIYDPTTNARAGTIATGKSVVFVDEGEYNSKALIRFNKKQYRISFDKLTKPGNRASSTASLKPQAFGIKELDYDFDGLRDVVLDSLSDRQDMSASLKGYLELLLLYHSEGKSVTNKQLSDAFEPIRTDSFLKRNIIKDFGEVLGPFAIYAHDLMEKVSNKNIKISSSVKSWFPSGGSHPMVDYVMVSGSGKTQKRIPISAKAKGPKSNVIKPYVIFDLLSGKFTNKNLIPKWQNTTQYKILKVLDDYSTNEGPFRAMNLLKNKPKGFTKKGMNDIISKKEKYDESLWSDFIATNTTIQRNKPKKGKPSFGLMRYACEKFLEDACHKSGEADMKDIFIDAITSSIVIVKFNLNSFGIPSWSVDDDESYRRLDHLCLRTKNTITRSGDKMGVQP
;
A
#
# COMPACT_ATOMS: atom_id res chain seq x y z
N MET A 1 8.80 26.87 4.21
CA MET A 1 9.32 27.48 2.97
C MET A 1 10.01 26.40 2.15
N ALA A 2 9.98 26.50 0.81
CA ALA A 2 10.08 25.40 -0.17
C ALA A 2 11.30 24.47 0.02
N SER A 3 11.07 23.29 0.62
CA SER A 3 12.10 22.28 0.88
C SER A 3 12.06 21.08 -0.07
N ARG A 4 11.01 20.91 -0.88
CA ARG A 4 10.82 19.64 -1.63
C ARG A 4 11.88 19.37 -2.71
N GLY A 5 12.26 20.38 -3.48
CA GLY A 5 13.27 20.24 -4.55
C GLY A 5 14.68 20.09 -3.99
N LYS A 6 15.07 20.97 -3.04
CA LYS A 6 16.38 20.94 -2.41
C LYS A 6 16.63 19.66 -1.61
N ASP A 7 15.67 19.23 -0.77
CA ASP A 7 15.79 17.99 0.00
C ASP A 7 15.96 16.77 -0.92
N ALA A 8 15.29 16.78 -2.08
CA ALA A 8 15.39 15.71 -3.07
C ALA A 8 16.74 15.73 -3.81
N TYR A 9 17.28 16.91 -4.14
CA TYR A 9 18.62 17.06 -4.69
C TYR A 9 19.70 16.56 -3.72
N ASP A 10 19.71 17.10 -2.49
CA ASP A 10 20.71 16.79 -1.47
C ASP A 10 20.75 15.28 -1.16
N LYS A 11 19.59 14.59 -1.24
CA LYS A 11 19.47 13.17 -0.93
C LYS A 11 19.76 12.23 -2.09
N HIS A 12 19.59 12.66 -3.34
CA HIS A 12 19.48 11.75 -4.48
C HIS A 12 20.28 12.12 -5.72
N PHE A 13 20.81 13.34 -5.79
CA PHE A 13 21.50 13.84 -6.98
C PHE A 13 22.87 14.44 -6.66
N ALA A 14 23.01 15.10 -5.51
CA ALA A 14 24.25 15.76 -5.09
C ALA A 14 25.43 14.77 -5.03
N GLY A 15 26.56 15.17 -5.62
CA GLY A 15 27.82 14.42 -5.61
C GLY A 15 27.88 13.24 -6.58
N LEU A 16 26.88 13.05 -7.45
CA LEU A 16 26.80 11.91 -8.37
C LEU A 16 27.32 12.24 -9.78
N GLY A 17 27.72 13.48 -10.04
CA GLY A 17 28.23 13.92 -11.34
C GLY A 17 27.14 13.84 -12.41
N GLU A 18 27.28 12.93 -13.36
CA GLU A 18 26.25 12.69 -14.38
C GLU A 18 25.42 11.44 -14.06
N ILE A 19 24.10 11.60 -13.92
CA ILE A 19 23.23 10.48 -13.57
C ILE A 19 21.99 10.38 -14.46
N LYS A 20 21.69 9.17 -14.92
CA LYS A 20 20.47 8.88 -15.69
C LYS A 20 19.23 9.03 -14.83
N THR A 21 18.24 9.75 -15.34
CA THR A 21 16.91 9.91 -14.73
C THR A 21 15.84 10.03 -15.82
N THR A 22 14.59 10.28 -15.44
CA THR A 22 13.46 10.41 -16.36
C THR A 22 12.61 11.62 -16.00
N VAL A 23 11.96 12.21 -17.00
CA VAL A 23 10.98 13.27 -16.80
C VAL A 23 9.73 12.67 -16.15
N LYS A 24 9.28 13.21 -15.02
CA LYS A 24 8.08 12.75 -14.30
C LYS A 24 6.86 12.74 -15.23
N LEU A 25 6.04 11.69 -15.11
CA LEU A 25 4.71 11.65 -15.70
C LEU A 25 3.87 12.80 -15.12
N GLY A 26 3.20 13.54 -16.00
CA GLY A 26 2.27 14.58 -15.62
C GLY A 26 1.04 13.98 -14.93
N SER A 27 0.35 14.78 -14.11
CA SER A 27 -1.01 14.44 -13.67
C SER A 27 -1.99 14.80 -14.79
N GLY A 28 -2.80 13.85 -15.25
CA GLY A 28 -3.83 14.09 -16.27
C GLY A 28 -3.29 14.12 -17.70
N THR A 29 -3.75 15.08 -18.50
CA THR A 29 -3.47 15.24 -19.95
C THR A 29 -2.12 15.89 -20.27
N ILE A 30 -1.30 16.24 -19.29
CA ILE A 30 0.01 16.87 -19.52
C ILE A 30 1.02 15.80 -19.96
N THR A 31 1.29 15.76 -21.26
CA THR A 31 2.23 14.82 -21.88
C THR A 31 3.64 15.38 -22.06
N GLU A 32 3.86 16.70 -21.86
CA GLU A 32 5.14 17.37 -22.08
C GLU A 32 5.49 18.37 -20.97
N THR A 33 6.77 18.72 -20.86
CA THR A 33 7.27 19.79 -19.98
C THR A 33 8.25 20.70 -20.71
N ILE A 34 8.29 21.97 -20.30
CA ILE A 34 9.15 22.99 -20.92
C ILE A 34 10.62 22.74 -20.55
N ILE A 35 11.50 22.91 -21.54
CA ILE A 35 12.95 22.97 -21.37
C ILE A 35 13.46 24.37 -21.75
N TYR A 36 14.56 24.76 -21.12
CA TYR A 36 15.16 26.09 -21.22
C TYR A 36 16.59 25.99 -21.75
N ASP A 37 17.05 27.06 -22.37
CA ASP A 37 18.45 27.24 -22.74
C ASP A 37 19.32 27.36 -21.47
N PRO A 38 20.47 26.64 -21.40
CA PRO A 38 21.27 26.57 -20.18
C PRO A 38 21.94 27.89 -19.78
N THR A 39 22.17 28.79 -20.74
CA THR A 39 22.86 30.06 -20.54
C THR A 39 21.88 31.22 -20.32
N THR A 40 20.86 31.31 -21.17
CA THR A 40 19.92 32.45 -21.19
C THR A 40 18.67 32.21 -20.35
N ASN A 41 18.40 30.96 -19.94
CA ASN A 41 17.14 30.54 -19.31
C ASN A 41 15.87 30.82 -20.14
N ALA A 42 16.02 31.19 -21.41
CA ALA A 42 14.91 31.36 -22.35
C ALA A 42 14.28 29.99 -22.67
N ARG A 43 13.01 29.98 -23.04
CA ARG A 43 12.31 28.76 -23.46
C ARG A 43 12.96 28.21 -24.73
N ALA A 44 13.51 26.99 -24.64
CA ALA A 44 14.18 26.33 -25.77
C ALA A 44 13.30 25.27 -26.46
N GLY A 45 12.24 24.79 -25.78
CA GLY A 45 11.31 23.82 -26.35
C GLY A 45 10.50 23.08 -25.29
N THR A 46 10.07 21.86 -25.63
CA THR A 46 9.43 20.90 -24.71
C THR A 46 10.08 19.52 -24.82
N ILE A 47 9.91 18.72 -23.77
CA ILE A 47 10.28 17.31 -23.72
C ILE A 47 9.10 16.51 -23.22
N ALA A 48 8.81 15.39 -23.88
CA ALA A 48 7.76 14.46 -23.45
C ALA A 48 8.05 13.90 -22.05
N THR A 49 7.01 13.77 -21.24
CA THR A 49 7.06 13.09 -19.95
C THR A 49 7.42 11.61 -20.14
N GLY A 50 8.07 11.00 -19.14
CA GLY A 50 8.58 9.63 -19.22
C GLY A 50 9.89 9.46 -20.00
N LYS A 51 10.36 10.50 -20.72
CA LYS A 51 11.63 10.41 -21.47
C LYS A 51 12.84 10.36 -20.54
N SER A 52 13.82 9.54 -20.92
CA SER A 52 15.12 9.46 -20.25
C SER A 52 15.99 10.66 -20.57
N VAL A 53 16.62 11.22 -19.54
CA VAL A 53 17.57 12.32 -19.61
C VAL A 53 18.76 12.02 -18.69
N VAL A 54 19.87 12.71 -18.88
CA VAL A 54 21.00 12.67 -17.95
C VAL A 54 20.99 13.96 -17.15
N PHE A 55 20.83 13.89 -15.84
CA PHE A 55 21.06 15.03 -14.95
C PHE A 55 22.57 15.28 -14.86
N VAL A 56 22.96 16.56 -14.91
CA VAL A 56 24.34 17.00 -14.74
C VAL A 56 24.41 17.79 -13.44
N ASP A 57 25.15 17.26 -12.47
CA ASP A 57 25.37 17.91 -11.19
C ASP A 57 26.31 19.11 -11.35
N GLU A 58 25.83 20.30 -10.96
CA GLU A 58 26.58 21.55 -11.00
C GLU A 58 27.27 21.84 -9.65
N GLY A 59 27.18 20.93 -8.67
CA GLY A 59 27.76 21.05 -7.32
C GLY A 59 26.84 21.75 -6.32
N GLU A 60 25.78 22.41 -6.77
CA GLU A 60 24.78 23.06 -5.94
C GLU A 60 23.35 22.89 -6.48
N TYR A 61 22.36 23.09 -5.61
CA TYR A 61 20.95 22.97 -6.00
C TYR A 61 20.51 24.14 -6.87
N ASN A 62 20.06 23.84 -8.08
CA ASN A 62 19.36 24.78 -8.95
C ASN A 62 17.89 24.35 -9.14
N SER A 63 16.95 25.28 -8.97
CA SER A 63 15.53 25.05 -9.23
C SER A 63 15.24 24.65 -10.70
N LYS A 64 16.13 25.02 -11.62
CA LYS A 64 16.19 24.55 -13.01
C LYS A 64 17.46 23.72 -13.23
N ALA A 65 17.34 22.42 -12.98
CA ALA A 65 18.38 21.42 -13.17
C ALA A 65 18.96 21.43 -14.58
N LEU A 66 20.28 21.31 -14.68
CA LEU A 66 20.95 21.03 -15.95
C LEU A 66 20.76 19.56 -16.34
N ILE A 67 20.34 19.33 -17.58
CA ILE A 67 20.16 18.00 -18.17
C ILE A 67 20.81 17.91 -19.55
N ARG A 68 21.23 16.70 -19.93
CA ARG A 68 21.60 16.34 -21.30
C ARG A 68 20.49 15.49 -21.92
N PHE A 69 19.98 15.93 -23.06
CA PHE A 69 18.97 15.25 -23.87
C PHE A 69 19.32 15.39 -25.34
N ASN A 70 19.30 14.28 -26.10
CA ASN A 70 19.73 14.23 -27.50
C ASN A 70 21.10 14.90 -27.77
N LYS A 71 22.09 14.58 -26.92
CA LYS A 71 23.46 15.13 -26.97
C LYS A 71 23.57 16.66 -26.79
N LYS A 72 22.48 17.36 -26.49
CA LYS A 72 22.45 18.79 -26.17
C LYS A 72 22.15 19.01 -24.69
N GLN A 73 22.60 20.13 -24.14
CA GLN A 73 22.29 20.54 -22.77
C GLN A 73 21.09 21.47 -22.75
N TYR A 74 20.22 21.26 -21.76
CA TYR A 74 19.06 22.09 -21.48
C TYR A 74 18.87 22.22 -19.98
N ARG A 75 18.08 23.20 -19.56
CA ARG A 75 17.57 23.31 -18.20
C ARG A 75 16.13 22.86 -18.12
N ILE A 76 15.76 22.22 -17.02
CA ILE A 76 14.38 21.77 -16.72
C ILE A 76 14.07 22.03 -15.25
N SER A 77 12.82 22.34 -14.91
CA SER A 77 12.43 22.46 -13.50
C SER A 77 12.79 21.17 -12.74
N PHE A 78 13.54 21.28 -11.64
CA PHE A 78 14.03 20.14 -10.87
C PHE A 78 12.89 19.24 -10.39
N ASP A 79 11.76 19.84 -10.01
CA ASP A 79 10.56 19.13 -9.57
C ASP A 79 9.93 18.27 -10.67
N LYS A 80 10.37 18.38 -11.93
CA LYS A 80 9.94 17.54 -13.06
C LYS A 80 10.85 16.34 -13.30
N LEU A 81 11.93 16.16 -12.54
CA LEU A 81 12.79 14.98 -12.62
C LEU A 81 12.37 13.92 -11.61
N THR A 82 12.37 12.65 -12.01
CA THR A 82 12.25 11.53 -11.07
C THR A 82 13.55 11.38 -10.29
N LYS A 83 13.48 10.80 -9.09
CA LYS A 83 14.67 10.42 -8.33
C LYS A 83 15.54 9.47 -9.20
N PRO A 84 16.87 9.59 -9.24
CA PRO A 84 17.72 8.64 -9.93
C PRO A 84 17.60 7.26 -9.26
N GLY A 85 17.50 6.21 -10.07
CA GLY A 85 17.14 4.88 -9.56
C GLY A 85 15.64 4.69 -9.26
N ASN A 86 14.84 5.76 -9.13
CA ASN A 86 13.41 5.66 -9.45
C ASN A 86 13.28 5.76 -10.98
N ARG A 87 13.50 4.63 -11.64
CA ARG A 87 13.05 4.39 -13.00
C ARG A 87 11.64 5.01 -13.15
N ALA A 88 11.38 5.91 -14.11
CA ALA A 88 10.03 5.95 -14.69
C ALA A 88 9.78 4.50 -15.12
N SER A 89 8.84 3.82 -14.46
CA SER A 89 8.60 2.37 -14.47
C SER A 89 9.28 1.61 -15.63
N SER A 90 10.59 1.38 -15.55
CA SER A 90 11.33 0.56 -16.51
C SER A 90 11.47 -0.86 -15.97
N THR A 91 10.69 -1.18 -14.93
CA THR A 91 10.45 -2.53 -14.47
C THR A 91 9.04 -2.86 -14.91
N ALA A 92 8.96 -3.86 -15.77
CA ALA A 92 7.71 -4.45 -16.23
C ALA A 92 6.72 -4.60 -15.07
N SER A 93 5.51 -4.08 -15.23
CA SER A 93 4.46 -4.27 -14.20
C SER A 93 4.13 -5.76 -14.09
N LEU A 94 4.10 -6.28 -12.87
CA LEU A 94 3.75 -7.68 -12.59
C LEU A 94 2.35 -7.81 -11.97
N LYS A 95 1.51 -6.78 -12.13
CA LYS A 95 0.12 -6.83 -11.66
C LYS A 95 -0.74 -7.69 -12.59
N PRO A 96 -1.85 -8.28 -12.10
CA PRO A 96 -2.74 -9.09 -12.93
C PRO A 96 -3.13 -8.45 -14.27
N GLN A 97 -3.49 -7.16 -14.27
CA GLN A 97 -3.93 -6.47 -15.48
C GLN A 97 -2.81 -6.31 -16.52
N ALA A 98 -1.54 -6.32 -16.11
CA ALA A 98 -0.40 -6.29 -17.02
C ALA A 98 -0.20 -7.62 -17.77
N PHE A 99 -0.91 -8.67 -17.36
CA PHE A 99 -0.97 -9.98 -18.04
C PHE A 99 -2.25 -10.18 -18.86
N GLY A 100 -3.03 -9.11 -19.10
CA GLY A 100 -4.28 -9.22 -19.85
C GLY A 100 -5.45 -9.83 -19.05
N ILE A 101 -5.28 -10.03 -17.74
CA ILE A 101 -6.36 -10.48 -16.85
C ILE A 101 -7.38 -9.34 -16.72
N LYS A 102 -8.62 -9.64 -17.08
CA LYS A 102 -9.78 -8.73 -17.09
C LYS A 102 -10.75 -9.09 -15.96
N GLU A 103 -11.77 -8.25 -15.77
CA GLU A 103 -12.81 -8.47 -14.76
C GLU A 103 -13.87 -9.48 -15.24
N LEU A 104 -13.45 -10.74 -15.35
CA LEU A 104 -14.28 -11.87 -15.75
C LEU A 104 -13.86 -13.15 -15.01
N ASP A 105 -14.75 -14.15 -15.00
CA ASP A 105 -14.50 -15.42 -14.34
C ASP A 105 -13.65 -16.32 -15.25
N TYR A 106 -12.41 -16.59 -14.84
CA TYR A 106 -11.50 -17.52 -15.50
C TYR A 106 -11.55 -18.89 -14.84
N ASP A 107 -11.67 -19.96 -15.62
CA ASP A 107 -11.26 -21.27 -15.12
C ASP A 107 -9.73 -21.36 -15.04
N PHE A 108 -9.24 -22.49 -14.50
CA PHE A 108 -7.83 -22.67 -14.18
C PHE A 108 -6.94 -22.65 -15.42
N ASP A 109 -7.35 -23.36 -16.48
CA ASP A 109 -6.62 -23.41 -17.75
C ASP A 109 -6.67 -22.07 -18.47
N GLY A 110 -7.85 -21.44 -18.57
CA GLY A 110 -8.01 -20.14 -19.21
C GLY A 110 -7.23 -19.03 -18.53
N LEU A 111 -7.11 -19.05 -17.19
CA LEU A 111 -6.23 -18.10 -16.48
C LEU A 111 -4.76 -18.35 -16.81
N ARG A 112 -4.32 -19.62 -16.82
CA ARG A 112 -2.93 -19.99 -17.12
C ARG A 112 -2.56 -19.52 -18.52
N ASP A 113 -3.38 -19.84 -19.50
CA ASP A 113 -3.10 -19.59 -20.92
C ASP A 113 -3.00 -18.07 -21.19
N VAL A 114 -3.90 -17.26 -20.60
CA VAL A 114 -3.82 -15.79 -20.69
C VAL A 114 -2.50 -15.24 -20.15
N VAL A 115 -2.01 -15.78 -19.03
CA VAL A 115 -0.76 -15.33 -18.43
C VAL A 115 0.45 -15.77 -19.26
N LEU A 116 0.45 -17.01 -19.77
CA LEU A 116 1.51 -17.54 -20.63
C LEU A 116 1.60 -16.78 -21.96
N ASP A 117 0.47 -16.58 -22.62
CA ASP A 117 0.38 -15.79 -23.86
C ASP A 117 0.94 -14.38 -23.63
N SER A 118 0.51 -13.72 -22.55
CA SER A 118 1.03 -12.40 -22.22
C SER A 118 2.53 -12.39 -21.92
N LEU A 119 3.06 -13.38 -21.19
CA LEU A 119 4.50 -13.49 -20.94
C LEU A 119 5.30 -13.60 -22.24
N SER A 120 4.80 -14.37 -23.21
CA SER A 120 5.44 -14.55 -24.51
C SER A 120 5.53 -13.21 -25.28
N ASP A 121 4.45 -12.45 -25.33
CA ASP A 121 4.33 -11.22 -26.12
C ASP A 121 5.10 -10.02 -25.56
N ARG A 122 5.35 -9.99 -24.24
CA ARG A 122 5.85 -8.80 -23.56
C ARG A 122 7.30 -8.46 -23.87
N GLN A 123 7.57 -7.29 -24.46
CA GLN A 123 8.94 -6.87 -24.79
C GLN A 123 9.65 -6.07 -23.69
N ASP A 124 8.95 -5.76 -22.60
CA ASP A 124 9.46 -4.94 -21.49
C ASP A 124 10.13 -5.76 -20.38
N MET A 125 10.25 -7.08 -20.55
CA MET A 125 10.85 -8.03 -19.61
C MET A 125 12.09 -8.70 -20.19
N SER A 126 13.08 -9.01 -19.34
CA SER A 126 14.21 -9.84 -19.76
C SER A 126 13.79 -11.30 -19.94
N ALA A 127 14.49 -12.03 -20.82
CA ALA A 127 14.25 -13.45 -21.03
C ALA A 127 14.36 -14.27 -19.74
N SER A 128 15.34 -13.97 -18.88
CA SER A 128 15.51 -14.64 -17.58
C SER A 128 14.32 -14.41 -16.65
N LEU A 129 13.76 -13.19 -16.61
CA LEU A 129 12.56 -12.91 -15.82
C LEU A 129 11.37 -13.68 -16.37
N LYS A 130 11.13 -13.64 -17.70
CA LYS A 130 10.02 -14.38 -18.32
C LYS A 130 10.08 -15.87 -18.00
N GLY A 131 11.23 -16.50 -18.25
CA GLY A 131 11.40 -17.94 -18.01
C GLY A 131 11.19 -18.31 -16.55
N TYR A 132 11.63 -17.48 -15.60
CA TYR A 132 11.34 -17.71 -14.19
C TYR A 132 9.85 -17.55 -13.85
N LEU A 133 9.17 -16.51 -14.35
CA LEU A 133 7.73 -16.30 -14.10
C LEU A 133 6.87 -17.42 -14.70
N GLU A 134 7.22 -17.89 -15.89
CA GLU A 134 6.60 -19.03 -16.56
C GLU A 134 6.74 -20.31 -15.74
N LEU A 135 7.98 -20.68 -15.37
CA LEU A 135 8.21 -21.86 -14.53
C LEU A 135 7.52 -21.74 -13.16
N LEU A 136 7.46 -20.53 -12.61
CA LEU A 136 6.76 -20.28 -11.34
C LEU A 136 5.24 -20.45 -11.48
N LEU A 137 4.65 -20.08 -12.61
CA LEU A 137 3.24 -20.35 -12.92
C LEU A 137 3.01 -21.86 -13.06
N LEU A 138 3.80 -22.52 -13.91
CA LEU A 138 3.68 -23.96 -14.20
C LEU A 138 3.88 -24.82 -12.94
N TYR A 139 4.80 -24.44 -12.06
CA TYR A 139 5.00 -25.09 -10.77
C TYR A 139 3.71 -25.18 -9.92
N HIS A 140 2.83 -24.19 -10.02
CA HIS A 140 1.54 -24.21 -9.32
C HIS A 140 0.42 -24.77 -10.19
N SER A 141 0.41 -24.52 -11.50
CA SER A 141 -0.71 -24.90 -12.36
C SER A 141 -0.66 -26.36 -12.83
N GLU A 142 0.52 -26.96 -12.92
CA GLU A 142 0.71 -28.33 -13.43
C GLU A 142 1.24 -29.31 -12.37
N GLY A 143 1.39 -28.84 -11.13
CA GLY A 143 1.88 -29.63 -10.02
C GLY A 143 3.38 -29.95 -10.13
N LYS A 144 3.75 -31.23 -9.97
CA LYS A 144 5.16 -31.67 -9.87
C LYS A 144 5.93 -31.67 -11.21
N SER A 145 5.41 -31.05 -12.28
CA SER A 145 6.08 -30.98 -13.58
C SER A 145 7.34 -30.09 -13.54
N VAL A 146 7.36 -29.09 -12.65
CA VAL A 146 8.52 -28.22 -12.42
C VAL A 146 9.16 -28.57 -11.09
N THR A 147 10.47 -28.85 -11.10
CA THR A 147 11.24 -29.15 -9.89
C THR A 147 11.76 -27.88 -9.21
N ASN A 148 12.01 -27.97 -7.89
CA ASN A 148 12.69 -26.90 -7.14
C ASN A 148 14.05 -26.51 -7.75
N LYS A 149 14.75 -27.46 -8.36
CA LYS A 149 16.03 -27.21 -9.03
C LYS A 149 15.82 -26.34 -10.28
N GLN A 150 14.88 -26.69 -11.15
CA GLN A 150 14.56 -25.87 -12.34
C GLN A 150 14.15 -24.44 -11.96
N LEU A 151 13.34 -24.26 -10.90
CA LEU A 151 13.01 -22.94 -10.38
C LEU A 151 14.24 -22.17 -9.87
N SER A 152 15.09 -22.84 -9.10
CA SER A 152 16.31 -22.23 -8.56
C SER A 152 17.27 -21.80 -9.67
N ASP A 153 17.47 -22.66 -10.67
CA ASP A 153 18.36 -22.39 -11.80
C ASP A 153 17.84 -21.20 -12.64
N ALA A 154 16.52 -21.11 -12.86
CA ALA A 154 15.90 -19.99 -13.56
C ALA A 154 15.90 -18.68 -12.74
N PHE A 155 15.89 -18.77 -11.41
CA PHE A 155 15.93 -17.61 -10.52
C PHE A 155 17.33 -17.00 -10.39
N GLU A 156 18.39 -17.80 -10.53
CA GLU A 156 19.77 -17.38 -10.28
C GLU A 156 20.17 -16.08 -11.02
N PRO A 157 19.85 -15.88 -12.31
CA PRO A 157 20.20 -14.66 -13.04
C PRO A 157 19.55 -13.39 -12.49
N ILE A 158 18.44 -13.51 -11.76
CA ILE A 158 17.66 -12.39 -11.22
C ILE A 158 17.73 -12.29 -9.69
N ARG A 159 18.43 -13.21 -9.02
CA ARG A 159 18.45 -13.38 -7.56
C ARG A 159 18.87 -12.13 -6.79
N THR A 160 19.81 -11.35 -7.34
CA THR A 160 20.37 -10.15 -6.69
C THR A 160 19.48 -8.91 -6.82
N ASP A 161 18.46 -8.94 -7.69
CA ASP A 161 17.53 -7.83 -7.85
C ASP A 161 16.43 -7.85 -6.76
N SER A 162 16.75 -7.23 -5.63
CA SER A 162 15.82 -7.10 -4.49
C SER A 162 14.52 -6.35 -4.83
N PHE A 163 14.53 -5.46 -5.83
CA PHE A 163 13.35 -4.73 -6.26
C PHE A 163 12.42 -5.63 -7.07
N LEU A 164 12.99 -6.37 -8.02
CA LEU A 164 12.27 -7.36 -8.81
C LEU A 164 11.68 -8.45 -7.92
N LYS A 165 12.46 -9.00 -6.99
CA LYS A 165 11.97 -9.99 -6.01
C LYS A 165 10.75 -9.49 -5.24
N ARG A 166 10.76 -8.21 -4.83
CA ARG A 166 9.61 -7.60 -4.14
C ARG A 166 8.38 -7.51 -5.03
N ASN A 167 8.53 -7.17 -6.30
CA ASN A 167 7.42 -7.10 -7.24
C ASN A 167 6.86 -8.49 -7.58
N ILE A 168 7.71 -9.51 -7.66
CA ILE A 168 7.25 -10.89 -7.84
C ILE A 168 6.42 -11.31 -6.62
N ILE A 169 6.95 -11.11 -5.41
CA ILE A 169 6.24 -11.45 -4.17
C ILE A 169 4.92 -10.70 -4.03
N LYS A 170 4.90 -9.41 -4.36
CA LYS A 170 3.75 -8.55 -4.11
C LYS A 170 2.70 -8.65 -5.23
N ASP A 171 3.11 -8.44 -6.47
CA ASP A 171 2.18 -8.25 -7.58
C ASP A 171 1.98 -9.58 -8.33
N PHE A 172 3.05 -10.33 -8.67
CA PHE A 172 2.89 -11.63 -9.34
C PHE A 172 2.33 -12.71 -8.41
N GLY A 173 2.55 -12.60 -7.10
CA GLY A 173 1.88 -13.42 -6.09
C GLY A 173 0.36 -13.34 -6.14
N GLU A 174 -0.23 -12.22 -6.61
CA GLU A 174 -1.67 -12.10 -6.83
C GLU A 174 -2.11 -13.00 -7.99
N VAL A 175 -1.32 -13.06 -9.07
CA VAL A 175 -1.57 -13.90 -10.25
C VAL A 175 -1.47 -15.39 -9.91
N LEU A 176 -0.47 -15.77 -9.11
CA LEU A 176 -0.23 -17.16 -8.71
C LEU A 176 -1.24 -17.67 -7.67
N GLY A 177 -1.88 -16.76 -6.94
CA GLY A 177 -2.74 -17.07 -5.80
C GLY A 177 -3.80 -18.15 -6.07
N PRO A 178 -4.63 -18.02 -7.13
CA PRO A 178 -5.63 -19.03 -7.47
C PRO A 178 -5.03 -20.43 -7.69
N PHE A 179 -3.88 -20.52 -8.36
CA PHE A 179 -3.17 -21.77 -8.62
C PHE A 179 -2.65 -22.40 -7.32
N ALA A 180 -2.01 -21.59 -6.49
CA ALA A 180 -1.45 -22.03 -5.21
C ALA A 180 -2.52 -22.49 -4.23
N ILE A 181 -3.70 -21.83 -4.21
CA ILE A 181 -4.83 -22.24 -3.38
C ILE A 181 -5.21 -23.70 -3.62
N TYR A 182 -5.29 -24.08 -4.89
CA TYR A 182 -5.62 -25.43 -5.30
C TYR A 182 -4.44 -26.38 -5.09
N ALA A 183 -3.27 -26.07 -5.63
CA ALA A 183 -2.10 -26.96 -5.64
C ALA A 183 -1.53 -27.31 -4.26
N HIS A 184 -1.85 -26.51 -3.24
CA HIS A 184 -1.35 -26.72 -1.87
C HIS A 184 -2.46 -26.91 -0.84
N ASP A 185 -3.70 -27.16 -1.28
CA ASP A 185 -4.88 -27.35 -0.43
C ASP A 185 -4.99 -26.26 0.65
N LEU A 186 -4.69 -25.02 0.26
CA LEU A 186 -4.53 -23.92 1.21
C LEU A 186 -5.82 -23.62 1.97
N MET A 187 -6.96 -23.89 1.34
CA MET A 187 -8.29 -23.65 1.90
C MET A 187 -8.73 -24.75 2.89
N GLU A 188 -8.16 -25.95 2.80
CA GLU A 188 -8.39 -27.01 3.79
C GLU A 188 -7.67 -26.70 5.12
N LYS A 189 -6.61 -25.89 5.06
CA LYS A 189 -5.82 -25.48 6.23
C LYS A 189 -6.45 -24.32 7.01
N VAL A 190 -7.53 -23.72 6.52
CA VAL A 190 -8.25 -22.63 7.20
C VAL A 190 -9.20 -23.24 8.23
N SER A 191 -8.93 -22.98 9.51
CA SER A 191 -9.56 -23.62 10.70
C SER A 191 -11.09 -23.60 10.76
N ASN A 192 -11.79 -22.83 9.92
CA ASN A 192 -13.23 -22.59 10.07
C ASN A 192 -14.12 -22.87 8.87
N LYS A 193 -13.65 -23.46 7.76
CA LYS A 193 -14.56 -23.59 6.60
C LYS A 193 -14.63 -24.91 5.83
N ASN A 194 -13.79 -25.93 6.06
CA ASN A 194 -13.80 -27.17 5.25
C ASN A 194 -14.10 -26.89 3.75
N ILE A 195 -13.54 -25.80 3.22
CA ILE A 195 -13.85 -25.37 1.86
C ILE A 195 -12.98 -26.24 0.97
N LYS A 196 -13.61 -27.26 0.39
CA LYS A 196 -13.03 -27.97 -0.73
C LYS A 196 -13.15 -27.09 -1.96
N ILE A 197 -11.99 -26.74 -2.53
CA ILE A 197 -11.89 -26.08 -3.83
C ILE A 197 -11.71 -27.21 -4.85
N SER A 198 -12.70 -27.42 -5.71
CA SER A 198 -12.58 -28.32 -6.86
C SER A 198 -11.88 -27.63 -8.03
N SER A 199 -11.42 -28.41 -9.01
CA SER A 199 -10.87 -27.92 -10.27
C SER A 199 -11.85 -27.08 -11.10
N SER A 200 -13.16 -27.18 -10.83
CA SER A 200 -14.21 -26.37 -11.45
C SER A 200 -14.35 -24.96 -10.87
N VAL A 201 -13.56 -24.61 -9.86
CA VAL A 201 -13.57 -23.28 -9.26
C VAL A 201 -12.97 -22.27 -10.22
N LYS A 202 -13.69 -21.18 -10.44
CA LYS A 202 -13.23 -20.06 -11.25
C LYS A 202 -12.55 -19.01 -10.38
N SER A 203 -11.73 -18.18 -11.00
CA SER A 203 -11.08 -17.03 -10.38
C SER A 203 -11.54 -15.76 -11.06
N TRP A 204 -11.78 -14.73 -10.26
CA TRP A 204 -12.22 -13.42 -10.75
C TRP A 204 -11.34 -12.33 -10.16
N PHE A 205 -10.89 -11.41 -10.99
CA PHE A 205 -10.01 -10.30 -10.59
C PHE A 205 -10.71 -8.96 -10.81
N PRO A 206 -10.73 -8.05 -9.83
CA PRO A 206 -11.30 -6.72 -10.03
C PRO A 206 -10.48 -5.89 -11.03
N SER A 207 -11.14 -5.09 -11.89
CA SER A 207 -10.47 -4.25 -12.90
C SER A 207 -9.68 -3.06 -12.30
N GLY A 208 -10.06 -2.61 -11.10
CA GLY A 208 -9.45 -1.48 -10.40
C GLY A 208 -8.92 -1.88 -9.02
N GLY A 209 -7.84 -1.23 -8.57
CA GLY A 209 -7.30 -1.36 -7.21
C GLY A 209 -8.20 -0.77 -6.10
N SER A 210 -9.50 -0.61 -6.37
CA SER A 210 -10.50 -0.01 -5.49
C SER A 210 -11.26 -1.03 -4.65
N HIS A 211 -11.05 -2.34 -4.84
CA HIS A 211 -11.55 -3.32 -3.88
C HIS A 211 -10.59 -3.40 -2.69
N PRO A 212 -10.94 -2.83 -1.52
CA PRO A 212 -9.93 -2.35 -0.58
C PRO A 212 -9.14 -3.42 0.17
N MET A 213 -9.54 -4.70 0.02
CA MET A 213 -8.88 -5.85 0.62
C MET A 213 -8.99 -7.13 -0.23
N VAL A 214 -9.60 -7.06 -1.42
CA VAL A 214 -9.82 -8.24 -2.25
C VAL A 214 -8.96 -8.10 -3.49
N ASP A 215 -7.97 -8.98 -3.60
CA ASP A 215 -7.06 -9.02 -4.74
C ASP A 215 -7.63 -9.94 -5.84
N TYR A 216 -8.36 -10.99 -5.46
CA TYR A 216 -9.18 -11.82 -6.35
C TYR A 216 -10.27 -12.57 -5.57
N VAL A 217 -11.19 -13.22 -6.28
CA VAL A 217 -12.28 -14.03 -5.70
C VAL A 217 -12.23 -15.42 -6.29
N MET A 218 -12.29 -16.45 -5.43
CA MET A 218 -12.55 -17.82 -5.85
C MET A 218 -14.05 -18.04 -5.93
N VAL A 219 -14.53 -18.53 -7.06
CA VAL A 219 -15.95 -18.70 -7.39
C VAL A 219 -16.24 -20.19 -7.54
N SER A 220 -16.95 -20.75 -6.56
CA SER A 220 -17.35 -22.16 -6.56
C SER A 220 -18.86 -22.29 -6.79
N GLY A 221 -19.31 -23.35 -7.46
CA GLY A 221 -20.72 -23.56 -7.79
C GLY A 221 -21.23 -22.68 -8.95
N SER A 222 -22.53 -22.71 -9.20
CA SER A 222 -23.16 -21.96 -10.30
C SER A 222 -24.55 -21.44 -9.94
N GLY A 223 -24.98 -20.34 -10.58
CA GLY A 223 -26.30 -19.75 -10.34
C GLY A 223 -26.55 -19.45 -8.86
N LYS A 224 -27.64 -19.98 -8.30
CA LYS A 224 -28.05 -19.73 -6.91
C LYS A 224 -27.17 -20.41 -5.85
N THR A 225 -26.33 -21.38 -6.23
CA THR A 225 -25.39 -22.06 -5.31
C THR A 225 -23.98 -21.48 -5.40
N GLN A 226 -23.79 -20.41 -6.19
CA GLN A 226 -22.51 -19.76 -6.35
C GLN A 226 -22.01 -19.21 -5.00
N LYS A 227 -20.86 -19.72 -4.56
CA LYS A 227 -20.13 -19.25 -3.39
C LYS A 227 -18.94 -18.45 -3.87
N ARG A 228 -18.91 -17.16 -3.51
CA ARG A 228 -17.78 -16.26 -3.74
C ARG A 228 -16.93 -16.20 -2.48
N ILE A 229 -15.65 -16.51 -2.62
CA ILE A 229 -14.67 -16.52 -1.52
C ILE A 229 -13.65 -15.43 -1.84
N PRO A 230 -13.76 -14.26 -1.22
CA PRO A 230 -12.81 -13.17 -1.44
C PRO A 230 -11.45 -13.51 -0.86
N ILE A 231 -10.40 -13.26 -1.63
CA ILE A 231 -9.02 -13.52 -1.25
C ILE A 231 -8.22 -12.21 -1.23
N SER A 232 -7.40 -12.05 -0.19
CA SER A 232 -6.37 -11.01 -0.12
C SER A 232 -4.99 -11.66 -0.21
N ALA A 233 -4.24 -11.37 -1.27
CA ALA A 233 -2.86 -11.80 -1.42
C ALA A 233 -1.91 -10.81 -0.73
N LYS A 234 -0.95 -11.33 0.05
CA LYS A 234 0.00 -10.51 0.79
C LYS A 234 1.40 -11.09 0.71
N ALA A 235 2.41 -10.22 0.74
CA ALA A 235 3.77 -10.65 1.00
C ALA A 235 3.88 -11.22 2.42
N LYS A 236 4.55 -12.36 2.60
CA LYS A 236 4.87 -12.92 3.92
C LYS A 236 5.95 -12.03 4.57
N GLY A 237 5.53 -11.11 5.43
CA GLY A 237 6.42 -10.19 6.14
C GLY A 237 5.80 -9.62 7.41
N PRO A 238 6.60 -9.04 8.31
CA PRO A 238 6.17 -8.66 9.67
C PRO A 238 5.31 -7.38 9.73
N LYS A 239 5.07 -6.70 8.61
CA LYS A 239 4.29 -5.45 8.57
C LYS A 239 3.33 -5.46 7.40
N SER A 240 2.04 -5.65 7.69
CA SER A 240 0.96 -5.51 6.71
C SER A 240 0.64 -4.04 6.41
N ASN A 241 -0.13 -3.79 5.35
CA ASN A 241 -0.70 -2.47 5.12
C ASN A 241 -1.82 -2.17 6.13
N VAL A 242 -1.97 -0.90 6.45
CA VAL A 242 -3.08 -0.42 7.27
C VAL A 242 -4.40 -0.55 6.50
N ILE A 243 -5.38 -1.23 7.09
CA ILE A 243 -6.74 -1.41 6.61
C ILE A 243 -7.58 -0.20 7.05
N LYS A 244 -8.23 0.45 6.09
CA LYS A 244 -8.95 1.70 6.34
C LYS A 244 -10.34 1.42 6.96
N PRO A 245 -10.89 2.36 7.75
CA PRO A 245 -12.19 2.20 8.41
C PRO A 245 -13.34 1.81 7.47
N TYR A 246 -13.52 2.50 6.33
CA TYR A 246 -14.57 2.15 5.36
C TYR A 246 -14.53 0.69 4.91
N VAL A 247 -13.33 0.09 4.85
CA VAL A 247 -13.16 -1.31 4.46
C VAL A 247 -13.74 -2.25 5.51
N ILE A 248 -13.47 -1.95 6.79
CA ILE A 248 -14.01 -2.70 7.91
C ILE A 248 -15.55 -2.59 7.91
N PHE A 249 -16.10 -1.42 7.58
CA PHE A 249 -17.55 -1.25 7.44
C PHE A 249 -18.14 -2.03 6.26
N ASP A 250 -17.50 -2.01 5.10
CA ASP A 250 -17.90 -2.84 3.96
C ASP A 250 -17.96 -4.33 4.35
N LEU A 251 -16.96 -4.81 5.09
CA LEU A 251 -16.91 -6.19 5.57
C LEU A 251 -17.99 -6.50 6.61
N LEU A 252 -18.19 -5.62 7.59
CA LEU A 252 -19.22 -5.78 8.62
C LEU A 252 -20.65 -5.68 8.06
N SER A 253 -20.86 -4.93 6.97
CA SER A 253 -22.18 -4.77 6.36
C SER A 253 -22.70 -6.05 5.68
N GLY A 254 -21.83 -7.05 5.50
CA GLY A 254 -22.17 -8.27 4.78
C GLY A 254 -22.09 -8.15 3.26
N LYS A 255 -21.52 -7.04 2.73
CA LYS A 255 -21.29 -6.82 1.29
C LYS A 255 -20.64 -8.01 0.58
N PHE A 256 -19.87 -8.82 1.31
CA PHE A 256 -19.16 -9.99 0.80
C PHE A 256 -19.62 -11.33 1.39
N THR A 257 -20.50 -11.34 2.40
CA THR A 257 -20.79 -12.54 3.23
C THR A 257 -22.26 -12.77 3.54
N ASN A 258 -23.15 -11.90 3.06
CA ASN A 258 -24.58 -11.89 3.37
C ASN A 258 -24.89 -11.84 4.89
N LYS A 259 -23.90 -11.55 5.74
CA LYS A 259 -24.03 -11.46 7.19
C LYS A 259 -23.76 -10.02 7.65
N ASN A 260 -24.81 -9.31 8.05
CA ASN A 260 -24.68 -7.97 8.60
C ASN A 260 -24.33 -8.02 10.10
N LEU A 261 -23.11 -7.64 10.43
CA LEU A 261 -22.57 -7.57 11.79
C LEU A 261 -22.56 -6.14 12.35
N ILE A 262 -22.97 -5.13 11.59
CA ILE A 262 -23.07 -3.75 12.10
C ILE A 262 -23.90 -3.65 13.39
N PRO A 263 -25.07 -4.31 13.53
CA PRO A 263 -25.88 -4.20 14.75
C PRO A 263 -25.15 -4.65 16.03
N LYS A 264 -24.23 -5.63 15.92
CA LYS A 264 -23.39 -6.09 17.04
C LYS A 264 -22.43 -5.01 17.52
N TRP A 265 -21.86 -4.25 16.58
CA TRP A 265 -20.74 -3.36 16.84
C TRP A 265 -21.11 -1.89 17.00
N GLN A 266 -22.24 -1.43 16.45
CA GLN A 266 -22.58 -0.01 16.33
C GLN A 266 -22.52 0.81 17.64
N ASN A 267 -22.73 0.15 18.79
CA ASN A 267 -22.72 0.79 20.10
C ASN A 267 -21.35 0.80 20.80
N THR A 268 -20.35 0.08 20.29
CA THR A 268 -19.02 -0.03 20.91
C THR A 268 -18.15 1.20 20.66
N THR A 269 -17.16 1.41 21.53
CA THR A 269 -16.17 2.49 21.37
C THR A 269 -15.35 2.31 20.10
N GLN A 270 -14.95 1.07 19.79
CA GLN A 270 -14.18 0.71 18.61
C GLN A 270 -14.90 1.10 17.32
N TYR A 271 -16.18 0.73 17.19
CA TYR A 271 -16.99 1.09 16.04
C TYR A 271 -17.11 2.61 15.88
N LYS A 272 -17.39 3.32 16.98
CA LYS A 272 -17.53 4.78 16.98
C LYS A 272 -16.21 5.46 16.60
N ILE A 273 -15.07 4.95 17.06
CA ILE A 273 -13.73 5.44 16.67
C ILE A 273 -13.52 5.25 15.17
N LEU A 274 -13.75 4.04 14.64
CA LEU A 274 -13.62 3.77 13.21
C LEU A 274 -14.55 4.69 12.40
N LYS A 275 -15.78 4.92 12.86
CA LYS A 275 -16.77 5.74 12.17
C LYS A 275 -16.33 7.19 12.09
N VAL A 276 -15.81 7.73 13.19
CA VAL A 276 -15.25 9.09 13.22
C VAL A 276 -14.00 9.20 12.34
N LEU A 277 -13.13 8.20 12.32
CA LEU A 277 -11.97 8.22 11.43
C LEU A 277 -12.37 8.12 9.95
N ASP A 278 -13.52 7.52 9.66
CA ASP A 278 -14.07 7.43 8.32
C ASP A 278 -14.82 8.69 7.87
N ASP A 279 -15.67 9.26 8.72
CA ASP A 279 -16.53 10.37 8.35
C ASP A 279 -15.77 11.69 8.21
N TYR A 280 -14.67 11.83 8.95
CA TYR A 280 -13.92 13.08 9.04
C TYR A 280 -12.61 13.02 8.27
N SER A 281 -12.08 14.21 7.99
CA SER A 281 -10.81 14.37 7.28
C SER A 281 -9.63 13.77 8.05
N THR A 282 -8.52 13.50 7.37
CA THR A 282 -7.25 13.07 7.99
C THR A 282 -6.75 14.02 9.07
N ASN A 283 -7.16 15.28 9.01
CA ASN A 283 -6.78 16.32 9.95
C ASN A 283 -7.68 16.37 11.19
N GLU A 284 -8.99 16.10 11.04
CA GLU A 284 -9.96 16.23 12.13
C GLU A 284 -10.25 14.91 12.84
N GLY A 285 -10.24 13.80 12.10
CA GLY A 285 -10.58 12.47 12.59
C GLY A 285 -9.87 12.10 13.88
N PRO A 286 -8.53 12.27 14.00
CA PRO A 286 -7.80 11.91 15.22
C PRO A 286 -8.27 12.66 16.47
N PHE A 287 -8.54 13.96 16.36
CA PHE A 287 -9.04 14.76 17.48
C PHE A 287 -10.42 14.26 17.94
N ARG A 288 -11.33 14.04 16.98
CA ARG A 288 -12.69 13.58 17.28
C ARG A 288 -12.70 12.15 17.85
N ALA A 289 -11.84 11.27 17.33
CA ALA A 289 -11.72 9.90 17.79
C ALA A 289 -11.19 9.84 19.23
N MET A 290 -10.19 10.65 19.58
CA MET A 290 -9.72 10.76 20.96
C MET A 290 -10.81 11.17 21.95
N ASN A 291 -11.76 12.01 21.52
CA ASN A 291 -12.84 12.45 22.39
C ASN A 291 -13.82 11.32 22.75
N LEU A 292 -13.77 10.17 22.07
CA LEU A 292 -14.58 8.99 22.36
C LEU A 292 -13.98 8.09 23.45
N LEU A 293 -12.68 8.23 23.73
CA LEU A 293 -12.02 7.47 24.79
C LEU A 293 -12.51 7.93 26.16
N LYS A 294 -12.68 7.02 27.12
CA LYS A 294 -12.94 7.33 28.52
C LYS A 294 -11.65 7.87 29.16
N ASN A 295 -10.54 7.17 28.93
CA ASN A 295 -9.21 7.54 29.44
C ASN A 295 -8.47 8.52 28.50
N LYS A 296 -8.94 9.76 28.46
CA LYS A 296 -8.32 10.84 27.66
C LYS A 296 -7.03 11.33 28.32
N PRO A 297 -6.04 11.79 27.54
CA PRO A 297 -4.86 12.42 28.11
C PRO A 297 -5.24 13.73 28.80
N LYS A 298 -4.50 14.06 29.86
CA LYS A 298 -4.71 15.28 30.65
C LYS A 298 -4.71 16.51 29.73
N GLY A 299 -5.63 17.45 29.99
CA GLY A 299 -5.77 18.67 29.20
C GLY A 299 -6.48 18.52 27.86
N PHE A 300 -6.84 17.30 27.43
CA PHE A 300 -7.66 17.12 26.24
C PHE A 300 -9.13 17.37 26.55
N THR A 301 -9.71 18.44 26.01
CA THR A 301 -11.10 18.85 26.28
C THR A 301 -11.92 18.99 24.99
N LYS A 302 -13.25 18.82 25.07
CA LYS A 302 -14.16 19.04 23.94
C LYS A 302 -14.09 20.49 23.43
N LYS A 303 -13.90 21.46 24.32
CA LYS A 303 -13.74 22.88 23.98
C LYS A 303 -12.45 23.11 23.18
N GLY A 304 -11.31 22.62 23.68
CA GLY A 304 -10.03 22.70 22.97
C GLY A 304 -10.10 22.01 21.60
N MET A 305 -10.68 20.82 21.54
CA MET A 305 -10.90 20.06 20.30
C MET A 305 -11.69 20.87 19.25
N ASN A 306 -12.83 21.46 19.63
CA ASN A 306 -13.62 22.27 18.71
C ASN A 306 -12.87 23.53 18.24
N ASP A 307 -12.10 24.15 19.14
CA ASP A 307 -11.29 25.32 18.84
C ASP A 307 -10.18 25.00 17.82
N ILE A 308 -9.42 23.92 18.02
CA ILE A 308 -8.32 23.58 17.11
C ILE A 308 -8.81 23.13 15.73
N ILE A 309 -9.95 22.42 15.67
CA ILE A 309 -10.55 22.00 14.40
C ILE A 309 -11.00 23.21 13.59
N SER A 310 -11.67 24.18 14.22
CA SER A 310 -12.19 25.36 13.54
C SER A 310 -11.12 26.38 13.17
N LYS A 311 -10.16 26.63 14.06
CA LYS A 311 -9.14 27.69 13.88
C LYS A 311 -7.82 27.18 13.30
N LYS A 312 -7.58 25.86 13.25
CA LYS A 312 -6.34 25.24 12.74
C LYS A 312 -5.11 25.84 13.43
N GLU A 313 -4.19 26.45 12.70
CA GLU A 313 -2.98 27.09 13.26
C GLU A 313 -3.29 28.28 14.22
N LYS A 314 -4.48 28.86 14.13
CA LYS A 314 -4.91 29.99 14.97
C LYS A 314 -5.61 29.57 16.27
N TYR A 315 -5.52 28.30 16.67
CA TYR A 315 -6.15 27.78 17.89
C TYR A 315 -5.65 28.47 19.16
N ASP A 316 -6.46 28.52 20.20
CA ASP A 316 -6.10 29.05 21.51
C ASP A 316 -5.24 28.04 22.29
N GLU A 317 -3.96 28.35 22.46
CA GLU A 317 -3.00 27.49 23.15
C GLU A 317 -3.37 27.25 24.62
N SER A 318 -4.04 28.22 25.27
CA SER A 318 -4.41 28.12 26.69
C SER A 318 -5.38 26.96 26.95
N LEU A 319 -6.20 26.60 25.96
CA LEU A 319 -7.12 25.46 26.04
C LEU A 319 -6.41 24.10 25.98
N TRP A 320 -5.10 24.10 25.71
CA TRP A 320 -4.29 22.91 25.48
C TRP A 320 -3.05 22.83 26.39
N SER A 321 -2.84 23.78 27.30
CA SER A 321 -1.62 23.91 28.12
C SER A 321 -1.21 22.58 28.79
N ASP A 322 -2.15 21.92 29.46
CA ASP A 322 -1.91 20.64 30.14
C ASP A 322 -1.61 19.50 29.17
N PHE A 323 -2.30 19.44 28.03
CA PHE A 323 -2.07 18.43 27.02
C PHE A 323 -0.70 18.61 26.37
N ILE A 324 -0.34 19.84 26.04
CA ILE A 324 0.96 20.20 25.50
C ILE A 324 2.04 19.79 26.51
N ALA A 325 1.91 20.18 27.78
CA ALA A 325 2.89 19.91 28.83
C ALA A 325 3.11 18.42 29.09
N THR A 326 2.07 17.60 29.01
CA THR A 326 2.13 16.18 29.38
C THR A 326 2.28 15.22 28.21
N ASN A 327 1.99 15.63 26.97
CA ASN A 327 2.09 14.75 25.82
C ASN A 327 3.54 14.59 25.33
N THR A 328 4.08 13.38 25.44
CA THR A 328 5.47 13.05 25.08
C THR A 328 5.81 13.32 23.62
N THR A 329 4.87 13.14 22.69
CA THR A 329 5.08 13.42 21.26
C THR A 329 5.27 14.90 21.02
N ILE A 330 4.49 15.74 21.70
CA ILE A 330 4.61 17.20 21.62
C ILE A 330 5.92 17.65 22.27
N GLN A 331 6.23 17.16 23.48
CA GLN A 331 7.45 17.55 24.20
C GLN A 331 8.73 17.22 23.42
N ARG A 332 8.78 16.03 22.78
CA ARG A 332 9.93 15.63 21.94
C ARG A 332 10.11 16.48 20.68
N ASN A 333 9.04 17.11 20.20
CA ASN A 333 9.04 17.91 18.97
C ASN A 333 8.66 19.36 19.24
N LYS A 334 8.90 19.83 20.47
CA LYS A 334 8.49 21.16 20.91
C LYS A 334 9.20 22.21 20.04
N PRO A 335 8.47 23.17 19.46
CA PRO A 335 9.09 24.22 18.67
C PRO A 335 9.98 25.10 19.56
N LYS A 336 11.09 25.60 19.00
CA LYS A 336 12.01 26.52 19.71
C LYS A 336 11.37 27.87 20.02
N LYS A 337 10.40 28.29 19.20
CA LYS A 337 9.63 29.54 19.37
C LYS A 337 8.17 29.29 18.97
N GLY A 338 7.26 29.91 19.70
CA GLY A 338 5.82 29.83 19.45
C GLY A 338 5.18 28.52 19.93
N LYS A 339 3.87 28.41 19.69
CA LYS A 339 3.06 27.26 20.08
C LYS A 339 3.22 26.08 19.11
N PRO A 340 2.90 24.84 19.53
CA PRO A 340 2.84 23.68 18.64
C PRO A 340 1.97 23.93 17.40
N SER A 341 2.38 23.43 16.24
CA SER A 341 1.57 23.56 15.02
C SER A 341 0.35 22.64 15.08
N PHE A 342 -0.68 22.96 14.28
CA PHE A 342 -1.83 22.09 14.09
C PHE A 342 -1.41 20.66 13.68
N GLY A 343 -0.41 20.54 12.80
CA GLY A 343 0.11 19.26 12.34
C GLY A 343 0.75 18.42 13.45
N LEU A 344 1.48 19.06 14.38
CA LEU A 344 2.04 18.40 15.56
C LEU A 344 0.96 17.97 16.54
N MET A 345 -0.03 18.84 16.80
CA MET A 345 -1.16 18.52 17.68
C MET A 345 -1.95 17.31 17.16
N ARG A 346 -2.27 17.29 15.86
CA ARG A 346 -2.92 16.16 15.19
C ARG A 346 -2.09 14.89 15.31
N TYR A 347 -0.80 14.95 14.99
CA TYR A 347 0.09 13.78 15.05
C TYR A 347 0.22 13.22 16.47
N ALA A 348 0.25 14.09 17.49
CA ALA A 348 0.22 13.68 18.89
C ALA A 348 -1.08 12.95 19.25
N CYS A 349 -2.22 13.38 18.70
CA CYS A 349 -3.49 12.66 18.85
C CYS A 349 -3.46 11.28 18.18
N GLU A 350 -2.92 11.18 16.97
CA GLU A 350 -2.77 9.90 16.27
C GLU A 350 -1.88 8.92 17.05
N LYS A 351 -0.77 9.40 17.62
CA LYS A 351 0.11 8.56 18.44
C LYS A 351 -0.52 8.14 19.75
N PHE A 352 -1.35 8.99 20.35
CA PHE A 352 -2.12 8.58 21.51
C PHE A 352 -3.13 7.47 21.16
N LEU A 353 -3.84 7.59 20.03
CA LEU A 353 -4.78 6.56 19.58
C LEU A 353 -4.09 5.23 19.25
N GLU A 354 -2.90 5.28 18.63
CA GLU A 354 -2.06 4.11 18.36
C GLU A 354 -1.65 3.41 19.67
N ASP A 355 -1.30 4.16 20.71
CA ASP A 355 -0.95 3.62 22.03
C ASP A 355 -2.16 3.16 22.87
N ALA A 356 -3.35 3.71 22.63
CA ALA A 356 -4.53 3.50 23.47
C ALA A 356 -5.01 2.04 23.48
N CYS A 357 -4.73 1.29 22.41
CA CYS A 357 -5.02 -0.16 22.35
C CYS A 357 -4.27 -0.91 23.46
N HIS A 358 -2.98 -0.60 23.67
CA HIS A 358 -2.11 -1.30 24.62
C HIS A 358 -2.34 -0.84 26.06
N LYS A 359 -2.63 0.45 26.25
CA LYS A 359 -2.74 1.05 27.59
C LYS A 359 -4.09 0.81 28.26
N SER A 360 -5.17 0.81 27.47
CA SER A 360 -6.54 0.82 28.01
C SER A 360 -7.45 -0.24 27.41
N GLY A 361 -7.07 -0.90 26.31
CA GLY A 361 -7.93 -1.79 25.54
C GLY A 361 -9.09 -1.09 24.81
N GLU A 362 -9.43 0.15 25.14
CA GLU A 362 -10.58 0.88 24.56
C GLU A 362 -10.47 1.13 23.05
N ALA A 363 -9.24 1.18 22.55
CA ALA A 363 -8.93 1.29 21.12
C ALA A 363 -8.35 0.00 20.54
N ASP A 364 -8.48 -1.14 21.24
CA ASP A 364 -8.14 -2.44 20.69
C ASP A 364 -9.20 -2.84 19.66
N MET A 365 -8.78 -2.98 18.41
CA MET A 365 -9.61 -3.26 17.25
C MET A 365 -9.71 -4.76 16.97
N LYS A 366 -9.10 -5.62 17.80
CA LYS A 366 -8.97 -7.06 17.53
C LYS A 366 -10.31 -7.73 17.23
N ASP A 367 -11.27 -7.64 18.14
CA ASP A 367 -12.50 -8.40 18.01
C ASP A 367 -13.40 -7.90 16.86
N ILE A 368 -13.51 -6.58 16.69
CA ILE A 368 -14.27 -5.99 15.57
C ILE A 368 -13.62 -6.31 14.23
N PHE A 369 -12.28 -6.35 14.19
CA PHE A 369 -11.54 -6.72 13.00
C PHE A 369 -11.72 -8.20 12.68
N ILE A 370 -11.53 -9.09 13.66
CA ILE A 370 -11.74 -10.53 13.52
C ILE A 370 -13.14 -10.78 12.96
N ASP A 371 -14.19 -10.24 13.59
CA ASP A 371 -15.55 -10.38 13.07
C ASP A 371 -15.71 -9.91 11.61
N ALA A 372 -15.05 -8.80 11.24
CA ALA A 372 -15.06 -8.29 9.88
C ALA A 372 -14.35 -9.25 8.89
N ILE A 373 -13.21 -9.84 9.27
CA ILE A 373 -12.40 -10.67 8.36
C ILE A 373 -12.76 -12.17 8.38
N THR A 374 -13.07 -12.76 9.54
CA THR A 374 -13.33 -14.20 9.75
C THR A 374 -14.44 -14.72 8.84
N SER A 375 -15.43 -13.89 8.60
CA SER A 375 -16.55 -14.28 7.73
C SER A 375 -16.24 -14.00 6.26
N SER A 376 -15.33 -13.07 5.94
CA SER A 376 -15.38 -12.29 4.70
C SER A 376 -14.21 -12.40 3.77
N ILE A 377 -12.98 -12.62 4.26
CA ILE A 377 -11.79 -12.63 3.41
C ILE A 377 -10.83 -13.71 3.91
N VAL A 378 -10.27 -14.47 2.98
CA VAL A 378 -9.14 -15.36 3.27
C VAL A 378 -7.85 -14.65 2.87
N ILE A 379 -6.86 -14.65 3.76
CA ILE A 379 -5.59 -13.96 3.52
C ILE A 379 -4.53 -14.98 3.14
N VAL A 380 -4.11 -14.94 1.89
CA VAL A 380 -3.10 -15.83 1.33
C VAL A 380 -1.77 -15.09 1.31
N LYS A 381 -0.75 -15.64 1.96
CA LYS A 381 0.59 -15.07 2.04
C LYS A 381 1.55 -15.80 1.12
N PHE A 382 2.29 -15.02 0.33
CA PHE A 382 3.30 -15.51 -0.59
C PHE A 382 4.70 -15.04 -0.20
N ASN A 383 5.70 -15.89 -0.39
CA ASN A 383 7.11 -15.51 -0.29
C ASN A 383 8.00 -16.35 -1.21
N LEU A 384 9.20 -15.82 -1.45
CA LEU A 384 10.29 -16.53 -2.10
C LEU A 384 11.48 -16.65 -1.15
N ASN A 385 12.04 -17.86 -1.01
CA ASN A 385 13.27 -18.06 -0.26
C ASN A 385 14.50 -17.46 -1.01
N SER A 386 15.73 -17.72 -0.53
CA SER A 386 16.96 -17.23 -1.16
C SER A 386 17.21 -17.80 -2.56
N PHE A 387 16.59 -18.94 -2.88
CA PHE A 387 16.73 -19.68 -4.13
C PHE A 387 15.53 -19.49 -5.07
N GLY A 388 14.63 -18.55 -4.77
CA GLY A 388 13.44 -18.33 -5.62
C GLY A 388 12.41 -19.45 -5.53
N ILE A 389 12.45 -20.28 -4.50
CA ILE A 389 11.44 -21.32 -4.30
C ILE A 389 10.24 -20.69 -3.56
N PRO A 390 9.01 -20.87 -4.08
CA PRO A 390 7.81 -20.32 -3.49
C PRO A 390 7.45 -20.98 -2.16
N SER A 391 6.86 -20.19 -1.27
CA SER A 391 6.20 -20.69 -0.07
C SER A 391 4.90 -19.93 0.16
N TRP A 392 3.89 -20.69 0.58
CA TRP A 392 2.56 -20.16 0.85
C TRP A 392 2.14 -20.43 2.28
N SER A 393 1.33 -19.54 2.82
CA SER A 393 0.58 -19.77 4.05
C SER A 393 -0.75 -19.06 3.95
N VAL A 394 -1.71 -19.48 4.76
CA VAL A 394 -2.99 -18.78 4.89
C VAL A 394 -3.11 -18.33 6.32
N ASP A 395 -3.50 -17.07 6.50
CA ASP A 395 -3.99 -16.62 7.79
C ASP A 395 -5.50 -16.87 7.83
N ASP A 396 -5.92 -17.53 8.88
CA ASP A 396 -7.30 -17.71 9.27
C ASP A 396 -7.64 -16.81 10.46
N ASP A 397 -8.88 -16.91 10.95
CA ASP A 397 -9.27 -16.12 12.11
C ASP A 397 -8.56 -16.53 13.39
N GLU A 398 -8.20 -17.80 13.55
CA GLU A 398 -7.36 -18.24 14.67
C GLU A 398 -6.03 -17.49 14.72
N SER A 399 -5.41 -17.25 13.56
CA SER A 399 -4.16 -16.50 13.47
C SER A 399 -4.29 -15.10 14.06
N TYR A 400 -5.46 -14.47 13.92
CA TYR A 400 -5.77 -13.16 14.51
C TYR A 400 -6.25 -13.24 15.96
N ARG A 401 -6.95 -14.32 16.35
CA ARG A 401 -7.35 -14.57 17.74
C ARG A 401 -6.15 -14.72 18.67
N ARG A 402 -5.03 -15.22 18.15
CA ARG A 402 -3.75 -15.33 18.87
C ARG A 402 -3.02 -14.01 19.05
N LEU A 403 -3.45 -12.92 18.41
CA LEU A 403 -2.88 -11.61 18.67
C LEU A 403 -3.33 -11.10 20.05
N ASP A 404 -2.40 -10.53 20.81
CA ASP A 404 -2.73 -9.89 22.08
C ASP A 404 -3.66 -8.69 21.83
N HIS A 405 -3.26 -7.81 20.91
CA HIS A 405 -3.95 -6.59 20.53
C HIS A 405 -3.86 -6.34 19.03
N LEU A 406 -4.82 -5.58 18.51
CA LEU A 406 -4.78 -5.08 17.15
C LEU A 406 -5.07 -3.59 17.13
N CYS A 407 -4.07 -2.79 16.73
CA CYS A 407 -4.07 -1.36 17.00
C CYS A 407 -4.32 -0.51 15.75
N LEU A 408 -4.81 0.71 15.99
CA LEU A 408 -4.77 1.76 14.99
C LEU A 408 -3.32 2.17 14.72
N ARG A 409 -3.00 2.49 13.47
CA ARG A 409 -1.68 3.01 13.08
C ARG A 409 -1.80 4.23 12.20
N THR A 410 -0.95 5.21 12.45
CA THR A 410 -0.77 6.34 11.53
C THR A 410 0.39 6.09 10.54
N LYS A 411 0.16 6.47 9.27
CA LYS A 411 1.21 6.61 8.24
C LYS A 411 1.62 8.07 8.02
N ASN A 412 1.02 8.99 8.78
CA ASN A 412 1.28 10.41 8.70
C ASN A 412 2.53 10.79 9.50
N THR A 413 3.01 12.01 9.28
CA THR A 413 4.08 12.64 10.06
C THR A 413 3.62 14.01 10.53
N ILE A 414 4.40 14.70 11.36
CA ILE A 414 4.08 16.06 11.85
C ILE A 414 3.69 17.01 10.71
N THR A 415 4.39 16.94 9.58
CA THR A 415 4.23 17.86 8.44
C THR A 415 3.37 17.30 7.29
N ARG A 416 2.96 16.02 7.34
CA ARG A 416 2.19 15.35 6.28
C ARG A 416 0.99 14.62 6.84
N SER A 417 -0.21 14.99 6.41
CA SER A 417 -1.49 14.36 6.77
C SER A 417 -2.24 13.80 5.55
N GLY A 418 -1.52 13.01 4.75
CA GLY A 418 -2.03 12.52 3.47
C GLY A 418 -2.88 11.25 3.55
N ASP A 419 -2.94 10.59 4.71
CA ASP A 419 -3.60 9.28 4.83
C ASP A 419 -4.45 9.18 6.09
N LYS A 420 -5.56 8.44 6.06
CA LYS A 420 -6.37 8.19 7.26
C LYS A 420 -5.68 7.16 8.14
N MET A 421 -5.86 7.25 9.46
CA MET A 421 -5.52 6.15 10.35
C MET A 421 -6.35 4.92 9.99
N GLY A 422 -5.84 3.74 10.31
CA GLY A 422 -6.59 2.50 10.19
C GLY A 422 -5.94 1.38 10.98
N VAL A 423 -6.44 0.16 10.83
CA VAL A 423 -6.03 -1.00 11.60
C VAL A 423 -4.85 -1.71 10.92
N GLN A 424 -3.81 -2.09 11.66
CA GLN A 424 -2.69 -2.84 11.08
C GLN A 424 -2.62 -4.27 11.65
N PRO A 425 -3.04 -5.29 10.89
CA PRO A 425 -2.87 -6.71 11.25
C PRO A 425 -1.44 -7.21 11.23
#